data_AF-A0AAN9HAQ6-F1
#
_entry.id   AF-A0AAN9HAQ6-F1
#
_cell.length_a   1.000
_cell.length_b   1.000
_cell.length_c   1.000
_cell.angle_alpha   90.00
_cell.angle_beta   90.00
_cell.angle_gamma   90.00
#
_symmetry.space_group_name_H-M   'P 1'
#
loop_
_entity.id
_entity.type
_entity.pdbx_description
1 polymer ?
#
loop_
_entity_poly.entity_id
_entity_poly.type
_entity_poly.pdbx_seq_one_letter_code
_entity_poly.pdbx_strand_id
1 'polypeptide(L)'
;MRSAEEKTVLLCALDDDVEELKRILESNSATDSEQPENILWEKDEVGRNALFAACTLGRSGIVRELVQNGADVNEFTARGYSPLHCSAMWGQLDTLKTLVELNADFQATNFRGEKAVDVARRYDKLDCAEYLAWAEAKQSLQALIQEVRDIIADQEKIQGKLSKEDKNMCINICLSKSNWIHNTKNATIQDFIDQEKHLEDVLAPILLKLNTQSEATTKTRKQ
;
A
#
# COMPACT_ATOMS: atom_id res chain seq x y z
N MET A 1 -17.42 32.15 -21.55
CA MET A 1 -16.22 32.82 -21.02
C MET A 1 -16.21 32.61 -19.51
N ARG A 2 -15.52 31.57 -19.02
CA ARG A 2 -15.17 31.50 -17.60
C ARG A 2 -14.02 32.50 -17.41
N SER A 3 -14.26 33.47 -16.54
CA SER A 3 -13.40 34.63 -16.26
C SER A 3 -12.08 34.19 -15.63
N ALA A 4 -11.06 35.03 -15.73
CA ALA A 4 -9.74 34.83 -15.13
C ALA A 4 -9.81 34.43 -13.64
N GLU A 5 -8.92 33.50 -13.25
CA GLU A 5 -8.55 33.13 -11.86
C GLU A 5 -9.50 32.25 -11.04
N GLU A 6 -10.28 31.34 -11.65
CA GLU A 6 -10.79 30.19 -10.88
C GLU A 6 -9.66 29.15 -10.76
N LYS A 7 -8.84 29.27 -9.70
CA LYS A 7 -7.80 28.27 -9.39
C LYS A 7 -8.47 26.95 -9.04
N THR A 8 -8.24 25.94 -9.86
CA THR A 8 -8.79 24.59 -9.64
C THR A 8 -7.80 23.73 -8.85
N VAL A 9 -8.30 22.63 -8.26
CA VAL A 9 -7.47 21.61 -7.61
C VAL A 9 -6.34 21.13 -8.54
N LEU A 10 -6.64 20.97 -9.83
CA LEU A 10 -5.65 20.62 -10.84
C LEU A 10 -4.58 21.71 -11.03
N LEU A 11 -4.95 22.99 -11.07
CA LEU A 11 -3.98 24.08 -11.17
C LEU A 11 -3.03 24.10 -9.97
N CYS A 12 -3.54 23.91 -8.75
CA CYS A 12 -2.69 23.77 -7.57
C CYS A 12 -1.69 22.61 -7.69
N ALA A 13 -2.10 21.48 -8.28
CA ALA A 13 -1.19 20.36 -8.52
C ALA A 13 -0.12 20.65 -9.59
N LEU A 14 -0.43 21.50 -10.59
CA LEU A 14 0.51 21.93 -11.62
C LEU A 14 1.51 22.96 -11.06
N ASP A 15 1.02 23.90 -10.25
CA ASP A 15 1.80 25.01 -9.68
C ASP A 15 2.53 24.67 -8.38
N ASP A 16 2.23 23.51 -7.77
CA ASP A 16 2.71 23.09 -6.44
C ASP A 16 2.24 23.99 -5.29
N ASP A 17 1.04 24.57 -5.43
CA ASP A 17 0.46 25.50 -4.45
C ASP A 17 -0.38 24.73 -3.40
N VAL A 18 0.31 24.17 -2.42
CA VAL A 18 -0.29 23.37 -1.33
C VAL A 18 -1.21 24.22 -0.44
N GLU A 19 -0.86 25.48 -0.20
CA GLU A 19 -1.64 26.36 0.68
C GLU A 19 -2.93 26.82 0.01
N GLU A 20 -2.92 27.10 -1.28
CA GLU A 20 -4.16 27.32 -2.03
C GLU A 20 -5.00 26.04 -2.11
N LEU A 21 -4.37 24.88 -2.34
CA LEU A 21 -5.10 23.60 -2.37
C LEU A 21 -5.88 23.40 -1.07
N LYS A 22 -5.24 23.61 0.09
CA LYS A 22 -5.90 23.54 1.39
C LYS A 22 -7.07 24.51 1.49
N ARG A 23 -6.86 25.78 1.12
CA ARG A 23 -7.94 26.79 1.13
C ARG A 23 -9.13 26.38 0.28
N ILE A 24 -8.89 25.84 -0.92
CA ILE A 24 -9.96 25.35 -1.80
C ILE A 24 -10.71 24.18 -1.14
N LEU A 25 -9.99 23.18 -0.62
CA LEU A 25 -10.60 21.98 -0.02
C LEU A 25 -11.38 22.30 1.27
N GLU A 26 -10.84 23.16 2.13
CA GLU A 26 -11.51 23.67 3.33
C GLU A 26 -12.79 24.42 2.98
N SER A 27 -12.75 25.30 1.98
CA SER A 27 -13.94 26.06 1.55
C SER A 27 -15.06 25.18 1.00
N ASN A 28 -14.69 24.08 0.32
CA ASN A 28 -15.65 23.13 -0.23
C ASN A 28 -16.32 22.30 0.88
N SER A 29 -15.56 21.89 1.91
CA SER A 29 -16.08 21.14 3.07
C SER A 29 -17.09 21.91 3.93
N ALA A 30 -17.11 23.25 3.83
CA ALA A 30 -18.01 24.11 4.59
C ALA A 30 -19.40 24.28 3.95
N THR A 31 -19.60 23.71 2.75
CA THR A 31 -20.93 23.69 2.11
C THR A 31 -21.65 22.40 2.50
N ASP A 32 -22.80 22.52 3.18
CA ASP A 32 -23.71 21.42 3.58
C ASP A 32 -24.38 20.72 2.37
N SER A 33 -23.76 20.76 1.19
CA SER A 33 -24.26 20.07 0.00
C SER A 33 -24.02 18.57 0.16
N GLU A 34 -25.09 17.77 0.06
CA GLU A 34 -25.11 16.30 0.25
C GLU A 34 -24.26 15.51 -0.78
N GLN A 35 -23.39 16.18 -1.56
CA GLN A 35 -22.47 15.57 -2.49
C GLN A 35 -21.16 16.36 -2.46
N PRO A 36 -20.05 15.80 -1.92
CA PRO A 36 -18.75 16.45 -2.02
C PRO A 36 -18.47 16.68 -3.50
N GLU A 37 -18.38 17.96 -3.88
CA GLU A 37 -18.25 18.35 -5.28
C GLU A 37 -17.09 17.60 -5.94
N ASN A 38 -17.29 17.26 -7.21
CA ASN A 38 -16.48 16.41 -8.09
C ASN A 38 -14.99 16.83 -8.21
N ILE A 39 -14.58 17.91 -7.53
CA ILE A 39 -13.34 18.67 -7.73
C ILE A 39 -12.05 17.85 -7.59
N LEU A 40 -12.04 16.79 -6.76
CA LEU A 40 -10.86 15.95 -6.54
C LEU A 40 -10.53 15.04 -7.73
N TRP A 41 -11.57 14.61 -8.46
CA TRP A 41 -11.46 13.65 -9.56
C TRP A 41 -11.86 14.25 -10.91
N GLU A 42 -12.00 15.58 -10.98
CA GLU A 42 -12.07 16.31 -12.25
C GLU A 42 -10.82 16.05 -13.09
N LYS A 43 -11.04 15.75 -14.37
CA LYS A 43 -10.00 15.39 -15.33
C LYS A 43 -9.84 16.50 -16.38
N ASP A 44 -8.60 16.78 -16.74
CA ASP A 44 -8.28 17.64 -17.88
C ASP A 44 -8.71 17.01 -19.22
N GLU A 45 -8.55 17.74 -20.32
CA GLU A 45 -8.84 17.26 -21.67
C GLU A 45 -8.03 16.01 -22.07
N VAL A 46 -6.96 15.69 -21.31
CA VAL A 46 -6.08 14.54 -21.50
C VAL A 46 -6.44 13.39 -20.54
N GLY A 47 -7.46 13.56 -19.70
CA GLY A 47 -7.96 12.55 -18.77
C GLY A 47 -7.18 12.46 -17.45
N ARG A 48 -6.36 13.46 -17.11
CA ARG A 48 -5.57 13.49 -15.87
C ARG A 48 -6.30 14.31 -14.80
N ASN A 49 -6.44 13.76 -13.60
CA ASN A 49 -6.87 14.52 -12.43
C ASN A 49 -5.65 15.10 -11.68
N ALA A 50 -5.93 15.89 -10.64
CA ALA A 50 -4.90 16.53 -9.82
C ALA A 50 -3.93 15.54 -9.18
N LEU A 51 -4.42 14.36 -8.74
CA LEU A 51 -3.57 13.33 -8.14
C LEU A 51 -2.55 12.80 -9.14
N PHE A 52 -2.97 12.48 -10.37
CA PHE A 52 -2.05 12.04 -11.42
C PHE A 52 -1.06 13.15 -11.80
N ALA A 53 -1.51 14.40 -11.93
CA ALA A 53 -0.63 15.53 -12.21
C ALA A 53 0.46 15.67 -11.13
N ALA A 54 0.07 15.68 -9.86
CA ALA A 54 0.99 15.74 -8.72
C ALA A 54 1.99 14.57 -8.72
N CYS A 55 1.53 13.34 -9.00
CA CYS A 55 2.37 12.16 -9.06
C CYS A 55 3.40 12.21 -10.20
N THR A 56 3.03 12.76 -11.36
CA THR A 56 3.94 12.92 -12.50
C THR A 56 4.96 14.04 -12.29
N LEU A 57 4.57 15.10 -11.59
CA LEU A 57 5.40 16.29 -11.34
C LEU A 57 6.22 16.21 -10.05
N GLY A 58 5.99 15.20 -9.21
CA GLY A 58 6.73 15.01 -7.97
C GLY A 58 6.24 15.86 -6.80
N ARG A 59 4.96 16.24 -6.78
CA ARG A 59 4.37 17.13 -5.77
C ARG A 59 3.84 16.34 -4.58
N SER A 60 4.73 15.82 -3.74
CA SER A 60 4.38 14.97 -2.60
C SER A 60 3.45 15.65 -1.58
N GLY A 61 3.61 16.97 -1.36
CA GLY A 61 2.73 17.76 -0.51
C GLY A 61 1.29 17.77 -1.03
N ILE A 62 1.12 18.05 -2.32
CA ILE A 62 -0.19 17.99 -2.99
C ILE A 62 -0.79 16.58 -2.88
N VAL A 63 -0.01 15.52 -3.12
CA VAL A 63 -0.49 14.13 -2.99
C VAL A 63 -1.04 13.84 -1.59
N ARG A 64 -0.36 14.27 -0.52
CA ARG A 64 -0.86 14.07 0.85
C ARG A 64 -2.19 14.77 1.07
N GLU A 65 -2.28 16.04 0.70
CA GLU A 65 -3.52 16.81 0.91
C GLU A 65 -4.69 16.22 0.13
N LEU A 66 -4.47 15.83 -1.13
CA LEU A 66 -5.52 15.22 -1.96
C LEU A 66 -6.03 13.91 -1.34
N VAL A 67 -5.13 13.00 -0.96
CA VAL A 67 -5.51 11.70 -0.39
C VAL A 67 -6.14 11.85 0.99
N GLN A 68 -5.66 12.78 1.83
CA GLN A 68 -6.27 13.09 3.13
C GLN A 68 -7.71 13.63 2.99
N ASN A 69 -8.02 14.30 1.89
CA ASN A 69 -9.35 14.79 1.57
C ASN A 69 -10.19 13.81 0.73
N GLY A 70 -9.75 12.55 0.59
CA GLY A 70 -10.54 11.47 0.01
C GLY A 70 -10.25 11.14 -1.46
N ALA A 71 -9.18 11.67 -2.06
CA ALA A 71 -8.72 11.17 -3.34
C ALA A 71 -8.25 9.71 -3.22
N ASP A 72 -8.69 8.85 -4.16
CA ASP A 72 -8.31 7.44 -4.17
C ASP A 72 -6.85 7.26 -4.62
N VAL A 73 -5.99 6.87 -3.69
CA VAL A 73 -4.57 6.58 -3.93
C VAL A 73 -4.35 5.42 -4.92
N ASN A 74 -5.38 4.59 -5.16
CA ASN A 74 -5.36 3.44 -6.05
C ASN A 74 -6.20 3.62 -7.32
N GLU A 75 -6.62 4.85 -7.65
CA GLU A 75 -7.33 5.11 -8.91
C GLU A 75 -6.50 4.67 -10.13
N PHE A 76 -7.17 4.31 -11.22
CA PHE A 76 -6.53 4.02 -12.50
C PHE A 76 -6.83 5.08 -13.56
N THR A 77 -5.79 5.46 -14.31
CA THR A 77 -5.95 6.14 -15.60
C THR A 77 -6.67 5.24 -16.62
N ALA A 78 -7.11 5.82 -17.74
CA ALA A 78 -7.70 5.07 -18.86
C ALA A 78 -6.78 4.00 -19.47
N ARG A 79 -5.47 4.00 -19.15
CA ARG A 79 -4.49 3.00 -19.59
C ARG A 79 -4.09 2.00 -18.49
N GLY A 80 -4.79 2.02 -17.36
CA GLY A 80 -4.52 1.15 -16.21
C GLY A 80 -3.31 1.56 -15.37
N TYR A 81 -2.76 2.77 -15.54
CA TYR A 81 -1.70 3.25 -14.64
C TYR A 81 -2.30 3.78 -13.34
N SER A 82 -1.80 3.30 -12.20
CA SER A 82 -2.09 3.87 -10.87
C SER A 82 -1.14 5.04 -10.55
N PRO A 83 -1.43 5.87 -9.53
CA PRO A 83 -0.52 6.91 -9.04
C PRO A 83 0.91 6.41 -8.82
N LEU A 84 1.06 5.21 -8.22
CA LEU A 84 2.36 4.61 -7.96
C LEU A 84 3.13 4.31 -9.26
N HIS A 85 2.45 3.84 -10.30
CA HIS A 85 3.07 3.66 -11.62
C HIS A 85 3.49 4.99 -12.24
N CYS A 86 2.70 6.05 -12.09
CA CYS A 86 3.03 7.37 -12.63
C CYS A 86 4.28 7.93 -11.96
N SER A 87 4.36 7.93 -10.63
CA SER A 87 5.57 8.38 -9.93
C SER A 87 6.80 7.52 -10.27
N ALA A 88 6.62 6.21 -10.41
CA ALA A 88 7.67 5.28 -10.85
C ALA A 88 8.18 5.58 -12.27
N MET A 89 7.27 5.85 -13.21
CA MET A 89 7.61 6.17 -14.61
C MET A 89 8.45 7.45 -14.71
N TRP A 90 8.07 8.48 -13.94
CA TRP A 90 8.72 9.80 -13.99
C TRP A 90 9.90 9.92 -13.04
N GLY A 91 10.17 8.92 -12.19
CA GLY A 91 11.30 8.90 -11.26
C GLY A 91 11.08 9.78 -10.03
N GLN A 92 9.83 10.01 -9.64
CA GLN A 92 9.46 10.91 -8.55
C GLN A 92 9.57 10.20 -7.19
N LEU A 93 10.80 9.96 -6.73
CA LEU A 93 11.08 9.12 -5.56
C LEU A 93 10.36 9.58 -4.28
N ASP A 94 10.37 10.87 -3.96
CA ASP A 94 9.75 11.36 -2.73
C ASP A 94 8.22 11.29 -2.76
N THR A 95 7.63 11.47 -3.94
CA THR A 95 6.18 11.27 -4.13
C THR A 95 5.83 9.79 -4.08
N LEU A 96 6.67 8.94 -4.65
CA LEU A 96 6.52 7.50 -4.60
C LEU A 96 6.59 6.97 -3.14
N LYS A 97 7.55 7.45 -2.33
CA LYS A 97 7.61 7.18 -0.89
C LYS A 97 6.33 7.60 -0.17
N THR A 98 5.82 8.78 -0.51
CA THR A 98 4.57 9.31 0.05
C THR A 98 3.37 8.43 -0.30
N LEU A 99 3.25 7.96 -1.54
CA LEU A 99 2.19 7.03 -1.95
C LEU A 99 2.27 5.70 -1.18
N VAL A 100 3.48 5.17 -0.97
CA VAL A 100 3.70 3.96 -0.16
C VAL A 100 3.25 4.17 1.29
N GLU A 101 3.58 5.31 1.89
CA GLU A 101 3.12 5.66 3.24
C GLU A 101 1.59 5.80 3.33
N LEU A 102 0.95 6.19 2.23
CA LEU A 102 -0.51 6.29 2.08
C LEU A 102 -1.17 4.98 1.63
N ASN A 103 -0.48 3.84 1.79
CA ASN A 103 -0.99 2.50 1.49
C ASN A 103 -1.39 2.28 0.01
N ALA A 104 -0.67 2.88 -0.93
CA ALA A 104 -0.80 2.54 -2.34
C ALA A 104 -0.52 1.04 -2.59
N ASP A 105 -1.28 0.44 -3.49
CA ASP A 105 -1.17 -0.99 -3.85
C ASP A 105 0.05 -1.25 -4.76
N PHE A 106 0.99 -2.05 -4.25
CA PHE A 106 2.17 -2.50 -4.98
C PHE A 106 1.87 -3.58 -6.02
N GLN A 107 0.78 -4.32 -5.84
CA GLN A 107 0.39 -5.46 -6.68
C GLN A 107 -0.46 -5.04 -7.87
N ALA A 108 -0.95 -3.80 -7.88
CA ALA A 108 -1.66 -3.21 -9.01
C ALA A 108 -0.82 -3.34 -10.29
N THR A 109 -1.48 -3.77 -11.38
CA THR A 109 -0.85 -3.89 -12.69
C THR A 109 -1.56 -3.03 -13.72
N ASN A 110 -0.78 -2.45 -14.64
CA ASN A 110 -1.33 -1.74 -15.80
C ASN A 110 -1.78 -2.71 -16.91
N PHE A 111 -2.32 -2.20 -18.02
CA PHE A 111 -2.78 -3.04 -19.14
C PHE A 111 -1.69 -3.84 -19.86
N ARG A 112 -0.41 -3.60 -19.56
CA ARG A 112 0.72 -4.42 -20.02
C ARG A 112 1.08 -5.52 -19.03
N GLY A 113 0.37 -5.64 -17.91
CA GLY A 113 0.70 -6.56 -16.81
C GLY A 113 1.90 -6.13 -15.98
N GLU A 114 2.33 -4.86 -16.10
CA GLU A 114 3.48 -4.34 -15.36
C GLU A 114 3.03 -3.80 -14.01
N LYS A 115 3.78 -4.10 -12.94
CA LYS A 115 3.68 -3.39 -11.66
C LYS A 115 4.45 -2.07 -11.73
N ALA A 116 4.32 -1.23 -10.70
CA ALA A 116 5.06 0.02 -10.59
C ALA A 116 6.60 -0.18 -10.65
N VAL A 117 7.11 -1.27 -10.06
CA VAL A 117 8.55 -1.59 -10.09
C VAL A 117 9.05 -1.92 -11.50
N ASP A 118 8.23 -2.59 -12.30
CA ASP A 118 8.56 -2.93 -13.69
C ASP A 118 8.58 -1.68 -14.57
N VAL A 119 7.62 -0.78 -14.34
CA VAL A 119 7.60 0.54 -15.00
C VAL A 119 8.84 1.36 -14.62
N ALA A 120 9.21 1.42 -13.34
CA ALA A 120 10.43 2.12 -12.91
C ALA A 120 11.67 1.58 -13.65
N ARG A 121 11.84 0.25 -13.72
CA ARG A 121 12.95 -0.38 -14.44
C ARG A 121 12.93 -0.07 -15.94
N ARG A 122 11.76 -0.14 -16.58
CA ARG A 122 11.63 0.13 -18.02
C ARG A 122 12.00 1.56 -18.42
N TYR A 123 11.83 2.52 -17.51
CA TYR A 123 12.20 3.92 -17.71
C TYR A 123 13.52 4.32 -17.02
N ASP A 124 14.34 3.34 -16.61
CA ASP A 124 15.64 3.55 -15.96
C ASP A 124 15.57 4.41 -14.68
N LYS A 125 14.47 4.30 -13.94
CA LYS A 125 14.27 4.97 -12.64
C LYS A 125 14.71 4.05 -11.50
N LEU A 126 16.01 3.76 -11.47
CA LEU A 126 16.59 2.74 -10.59
C LEU A 126 16.33 3.02 -9.10
N ASP A 127 16.48 4.25 -8.63
CA ASP A 127 16.21 4.60 -7.23
C ASP A 127 14.76 4.28 -6.82
N CYS A 128 13.80 4.52 -7.74
CA CYS A 128 12.40 4.16 -7.53
C CYS A 128 12.20 2.65 -7.54
N ALA A 129 12.85 1.94 -8.46
CA ALA A 129 12.77 0.48 -8.53
C ALA A 129 13.35 -0.19 -7.28
N GLU A 130 14.49 0.29 -6.78
CA GLU A 130 15.13 -0.19 -5.56
C GLU A 130 14.25 0.05 -4.33
N TYR A 131 13.72 1.28 -4.19
CA TYR A 131 12.83 1.58 -3.08
C TYR A 131 11.53 0.77 -3.13
N LEU A 132 10.92 0.60 -4.30
CA LEU A 132 9.70 -0.22 -4.45
C LEU A 132 9.94 -1.68 -4.07
N ALA A 133 11.03 -2.28 -4.56
CA ALA A 133 11.39 -3.66 -4.22
C ALA A 133 11.65 -3.82 -2.71
N TRP A 134 12.31 -2.84 -2.10
CA TRP A 134 12.51 -2.79 -0.66
C TRP A 134 11.20 -2.68 0.12
N ALA A 135 10.30 -1.80 -0.31
CA ALA A 135 9.02 -1.60 0.34
C ALA A 135 8.10 -2.82 0.19
N GLU A 136 8.13 -3.51 -0.96
CA GLU A 136 7.40 -4.75 -1.21
C GLU A 136 7.89 -5.89 -0.29
N ALA A 137 9.21 -6.06 -0.14
CA ALA A 137 9.77 -7.07 0.77
C ALA A 137 9.40 -6.78 2.24
N LYS A 138 9.45 -5.52 2.65
CA LYS A 138 9.02 -5.09 3.99
C LYS A 138 7.52 -5.36 4.21
N GLN A 139 6.67 -5.02 3.24
CA GLN A 139 5.23 -5.23 3.32
C GLN A 139 4.87 -6.72 3.35
N SER A 140 5.57 -7.55 2.57
CA SER A 140 5.36 -9.01 2.54
C SER A 140 5.57 -9.64 3.92
N LEU A 141 6.71 -9.31 4.57
CA LEU A 141 6.96 -9.73 5.94
C LEU A 141 5.89 -9.21 6.93
N GLN A 142 5.46 -7.95 6.80
CA GLN A 142 4.40 -7.39 7.64
C GLN A 142 3.06 -8.12 7.45
N ALA A 143 2.70 -8.44 6.20
CA ALA A 143 1.49 -9.18 5.86
C ALA A 143 1.52 -10.59 6.43
N LEU A 144 2.63 -11.32 6.32
CA LEU A 144 2.79 -12.65 6.91
C LEU A 144 2.67 -12.61 8.44
N ILE A 145 3.30 -11.63 9.09
CA ILE A 145 3.15 -11.44 10.55
C ILE A 145 1.68 -11.22 10.92
N GLN A 146 0.95 -10.41 10.13
CA GLN A 146 -0.45 -10.12 10.41
C GLN A 146 -1.34 -11.34 10.16
N GLU A 147 -1.13 -12.09 9.07
CA GLU A 147 -1.85 -13.34 8.79
C GLU A 147 -1.70 -14.34 9.94
N VAL A 148 -0.48 -14.49 10.46
CA VAL A 148 -0.21 -15.39 11.58
C VAL A 148 -0.92 -14.92 12.85
N ARG A 149 -0.96 -13.61 13.12
CA ARG A 149 -1.73 -13.05 14.24
C ARG A 149 -3.22 -13.31 14.09
N ASP A 150 -3.76 -13.14 12.89
CA ASP A 150 -5.17 -13.35 12.60
C ASP A 150 -5.55 -14.83 12.77
N ILE A 151 -4.70 -15.76 12.33
CA ILE A 151 -4.86 -17.20 12.58
C ILE A 151 -4.90 -17.52 14.08
N ILE A 152 -4.05 -16.89 14.89
CA ILE A 152 -4.02 -17.12 16.35
C ILE A 152 -5.23 -16.48 17.06
N ALA A 153 -5.73 -15.36 16.55
CA ALA A 153 -6.90 -14.67 17.08
C ALA A 153 -8.21 -15.42 16.78
N ASP A 154 -8.25 -16.13 15.66
CA ASP A 154 -9.37 -16.97 15.24
C ASP A 154 -9.49 -18.22 16.12
N GLN A 155 -10.36 -18.15 17.13
CA GLN A 155 -10.59 -19.24 18.06
C GLN A 155 -11.12 -20.51 17.39
N GLU A 156 -11.87 -20.39 16.28
CA GLU A 156 -12.42 -21.54 15.55
C GLU A 156 -11.31 -22.29 14.79
N LYS A 157 -10.39 -21.57 14.14
CA LYS A 157 -9.25 -22.17 13.43
C LYS A 157 -8.32 -22.93 14.35
N ILE A 158 -8.13 -22.46 15.58
CA ILE A 158 -7.18 -23.02 16.56
C ILE A 158 -7.81 -24.00 17.55
N GLN A 159 -9.14 -24.13 17.60
CA GLN A 159 -9.83 -24.92 18.64
C GLN A 159 -9.38 -26.38 18.61
N GLY A 160 -8.72 -26.82 19.68
CA GLY A 160 -8.19 -28.19 19.82
C GLY A 160 -6.94 -28.51 19.00
N LYS A 161 -6.47 -27.61 18.12
CA LYS A 161 -5.37 -27.89 17.16
C LYS A 161 -4.00 -27.45 17.62
N LEU A 162 -3.92 -26.37 18.41
CA LEU A 162 -2.67 -25.77 18.85
C LEU A 162 -2.54 -25.82 20.37
N SER A 163 -1.37 -26.24 20.85
CA SER A 163 -1.05 -26.20 22.28
C SER A 163 -0.82 -24.76 22.75
N LYS A 164 -0.77 -24.55 24.06
CA LYS A 164 -0.45 -23.24 24.64
C LYS A 164 0.97 -22.81 24.26
N GLU A 165 1.90 -23.76 24.19
CA GLU A 165 3.29 -23.56 23.77
C GLU A 165 3.37 -23.14 22.31
N ASP A 166 2.62 -23.80 21.41
CA ASP A 166 2.58 -23.44 19.99
C ASP A 166 2.07 -21.99 19.80
N LYS A 167 1.00 -21.62 20.51
CA LYS A 167 0.46 -20.24 20.47
C LYS A 167 1.47 -19.21 20.97
N ASN A 168 2.12 -19.50 22.10
CA ASN A 168 3.15 -18.62 22.65
C ASN A 168 4.34 -18.48 21.70
N MET A 169 4.74 -19.55 21.02
CA MET A 169 5.80 -19.51 20.01
C MET A 169 5.45 -18.56 18.87
N CYS A 170 4.25 -18.69 18.29
CA CYS A 170 3.80 -17.82 17.21
C CYS A 170 3.72 -16.35 17.65
N ILE A 171 3.19 -16.07 18.83
CA ILE A 171 3.13 -14.72 19.38
C ILE A 171 4.54 -14.13 19.55
N ASN A 172 5.45 -14.89 20.16
CA ASN A 172 6.82 -14.44 20.42
C ASN A 172 7.60 -14.18 19.13
N ILE A 173 7.49 -15.06 18.13
CA ILE A 173 8.20 -14.85 16.86
C ILE A 173 7.61 -13.66 16.10
N CYS A 174 6.29 -13.49 16.06
CA CYS A 174 5.64 -12.33 15.43
C CYS A 174 6.03 -11.01 16.10
N LEU A 175 6.10 -10.99 17.43
CA LEU A 175 6.58 -9.83 18.20
C LEU A 175 8.05 -9.54 17.89
N SER A 176 8.91 -10.56 17.87
CA SER A 176 10.32 -10.42 17.54
C SER A 176 10.52 -9.84 16.13
N LYS A 177 9.83 -10.36 15.12
CA LYS A 177 9.91 -9.83 13.75
C LYS A 177 9.37 -8.42 13.65
N SER A 178 8.23 -8.11 14.29
CA SER A 178 7.68 -6.74 14.33
C SER A 178 8.69 -5.76 14.94
N ASN A 179 9.27 -6.12 16.09
CA ASN A 179 10.29 -5.30 16.75
C ASN A 179 11.51 -5.09 15.85
N TRP A 180 11.93 -6.11 15.10
CA TRP A 180 13.03 -5.99 14.15
C TRP A 180 12.70 -5.01 13.02
N ILE A 181 11.50 -5.06 12.44
CA ILE A 181 11.05 -4.13 11.38
C ILE A 181 11.08 -2.66 11.85
N HIS A 182 10.70 -2.41 13.12
CA HIS A 182 10.64 -1.05 13.66
C HIS A 182 11.99 -0.51 14.16
N ASN A 183 12.89 -1.38 14.63
CA ASN A 183 14.14 -0.94 15.27
C ASN A 183 15.37 -1.01 14.35
N THR A 184 15.32 -1.79 13.27
CA THR A 184 16.46 -1.95 12.36
C THR A 184 16.55 -0.75 11.43
N LYS A 185 17.68 -0.03 11.51
CA LYS A 185 18.02 1.04 10.56
C LYS A 185 18.70 0.45 9.34
N ASN A 186 18.33 0.91 8.15
CA ASN A 186 18.97 0.56 6.88
C ASN A 186 18.93 -0.95 6.54
N ALA A 187 17.86 -1.66 6.88
CA ALA A 187 17.65 -3.04 6.45
C ALA A 187 17.65 -3.13 4.91
N THR A 188 18.31 -4.14 4.36
CA THR A 188 18.34 -4.42 2.92
C THR A 188 17.15 -5.27 2.50
N ILE A 189 16.91 -5.38 1.18
CA ILE A 189 15.90 -6.29 0.62
C ILE A 189 16.16 -7.74 1.09
N GLN A 190 17.42 -8.17 1.07
CA GLN A 190 17.80 -9.53 1.47
C GLN A 190 17.50 -9.78 2.95
N ASP A 191 17.70 -8.79 3.82
CA ASP A 191 17.39 -8.93 5.24
C ASP A 191 15.90 -9.23 5.45
N PHE A 192 14.99 -8.55 4.73
CA PHE A 192 13.56 -8.84 4.81
C PHE A 192 13.22 -10.25 4.34
N ILE A 193 13.80 -10.68 3.21
CA ILE A 193 13.63 -12.05 2.66
C ILE A 193 14.10 -13.10 3.68
N ASP A 194 15.25 -12.87 4.32
CA ASP A 194 15.79 -13.78 5.32
C ASP A 194 14.93 -13.82 6.59
N GLN A 195 14.37 -12.68 7.02
CA GLN A 195 13.45 -12.63 8.16
C GLN A 195 12.11 -13.32 7.87
N GLU A 196 11.60 -13.17 6.66
CA GLU A 196 10.38 -13.82 6.17
C GLU A 196 10.56 -15.33 6.12
N LYS A 197 11.61 -15.81 5.46
CA LYS A 197 11.96 -17.23 5.40
C LYS A 197 12.15 -17.83 6.80
N HIS A 198 12.84 -17.13 7.70
CA HIS A 198 12.99 -17.59 9.09
C HIS A 198 11.63 -17.68 9.79
N LEU A 199 10.70 -16.74 9.55
CA LEU A 199 9.36 -16.80 10.12
C LEU A 199 8.60 -18.02 9.59
N GLU A 200 8.64 -18.27 8.28
CA GLU A 200 8.03 -19.44 7.65
C GLU A 200 8.60 -20.76 8.19
N ASP A 201 9.92 -20.88 8.29
CA ASP A 201 10.60 -22.08 8.79
C ASP A 201 10.18 -22.42 10.24
N VAL A 202 10.04 -21.39 11.08
CA VAL A 202 9.58 -21.54 12.47
C VAL A 202 8.10 -21.96 12.52
N LEU A 203 7.28 -21.48 11.59
CA LEU A 203 5.84 -21.72 11.57
C LEU A 203 5.45 -23.01 10.83
N ALA A 204 6.29 -23.53 9.94
CA ALA A 204 6.04 -24.75 9.17
C ALA A 204 5.51 -25.93 10.02
N PRO A 205 6.13 -26.32 11.16
CA PRO A 205 5.60 -27.40 11.99
C PRO A 205 4.22 -27.09 12.60
N ILE A 206 3.92 -25.82 12.86
CA ILE A 206 2.67 -25.35 13.45
C ILE A 206 1.55 -25.36 12.41
N LEU A 207 1.84 -24.90 11.19
CA LEU A 207 0.92 -24.95 10.06
C LEU A 207 0.58 -26.41 9.68
N LEU A 208 1.55 -27.33 9.76
CA LEU A 208 1.28 -28.76 9.59
C LEU A 208 0.30 -29.31 10.63
N LYS A 209 0.41 -28.90 11.90
CA LYS A 209 -0.57 -29.30 12.96
C LYS A 209 -1.98 -28.79 12.65
N LEU A 210 -2.09 -27.56 12.14
CA LEU A 210 -3.38 -26.96 11.75
C LEU A 210 -4.05 -27.72 10.59
N ASN A 211 -3.27 -28.22 9.63
CA ASN A 211 -3.77 -28.96 8.46
C ASN A 211 -4.04 -30.45 8.76
N THR A 212 -3.18 -31.13 9.51
CA THR A 212 -3.27 -32.58 9.75
C THR A 212 -4.41 -33.00 10.70
N GLN A 213 -4.80 -32.14 11.65
CA GLN A 213 -5.93 -32.46 12.55
C GLN A 213 -7.31 -32.33 11.88
N SER A 214 -7.40 -31.70 10.70
CA SER A 214 -8.59 -31.70 9.85
C SER A 214 -8.95 -33.13 9.36
N GLU A 215 -7.94 -33.95 9.08
CA GLU A 215 -8.15 -35.32 8.57
C GLU A 215 -8.47 -36.33 9.67
N ALA A 216 -7.98 -36.12 10.89
CA ALA A 216 -8.19 -37.03 12.03
C ALA A 216 -9.64 -37.01 12.53
N THR A 217 -10.33 -35.88 12.48
CA THR A 217 -11.74 -35.76 12.91
C THR A 217 -12.73 -36.40 11.93
N THR A 218 -12.31 -36.66 10.68
CA THR A 218 -13.15 -37.30 9.67
C THR A 218 -13.13 -38.83 9.76
N LYS A 219 -12.10 -39.44 10.36
CA LYS A 219 -11.97 -40.90 10.49
C LYS A 219 -12.65 -41.50 11.72
N THR A 220 -12.98 -40.70 12.73
CA THR A 220 -13.64 -41.20 13.97
C THR A 220 -15.18 -41.20 13.92
N ARG A 221 -15.80 -40.71 12.84
CA ARG A 221 -17.26 -40.72 12.62
C ARG A 221 -17.78 -41.91 11.80
N LYS A 222 -16.91 -42.89 11.49
CA LYS A 222 -17.28 -44.14 10.80
C LYS A 222 -16.83 -45.36 11.61
N GLN A 223 -17.36 -45.52 12.82
CA GLN A 223 -17.54 -46.83 13.47
C GLN A 223 -18.88 -46.85 14.18
#